data_AF-A0A3P6G385-F1
#
_entry.id   AF-A0A3P6G385-F1
#
_cell.length_a   1.000
_cell.length_b   1.000
_cell.length_c   1.000
_cell.angle_alpha   90.00
_cell.angle_beta   90.00
_cell.angle_gamma   90.00
#
_symmetry.space_group_name_H-M   'P 1'
#
loop_
_entity.id
_entity.type
_entity.pdbx_description
1 polymer ?
#
loop_
_entity_poly.entity_id
_entity_poly.type
_entity_poly.pdbx_seq_one_letter_code
_entity_poly.pdbx_strand_id
1 'polypeptide(L)'
;SDTAGVKIPELDLELAGGTLGGMVTTVEGLVTQIKESLARVHGFSFGDSLDESKKNKWREFGSRLTKLLSLEEPWTLILDDELANSFISPVTDDIKDDHQLTYEEYERSWEQNEELGLNDIDTSSADAAYESTETTKLT
;
A
#
# COMPACT_ATOMS: atom_id res chain seq x y z
N SER A 1 5.95 -2.33 2.64
CA SER A 1 6.58 -3.38 1.80
C SER A 1 6.77 -2.87 0.39
N ASP A 2 7.63 -3.52 -0.41
CA ASP A 2 7.67 -3.35 -1.87
C ASP A 2 6.35 -3.80 -2.53
N THR A 3 5.67 -4.80 -1.99
CA THR A 3 4.43 -5.38 -2.56
C THR A 3 3.16 -4.61 -2.19
N ALA A 4 3.25 -3.60 -1.31
CA ALA A 4 2.09 -2.91 -0.78
C ALA A 4 1.51 -1.91 -1.80
N GLY A 5 0.22 -2.06 -2.10
CA GLY A 5 -0.59 -1.07 -2.77
C GLY A 5 -1.07 0.02 -1.81
N VAL A 6 -1.25 1.23 -2.33
CA VAL A 6 -1.74 2.38 -1.56
C VAL A 6 -2.99 2.95 -2.21
N LYS A 7 -4.05 3.16 -1.44
CA LYS A 7 -5.30 3.79 -1.91
C LYS A 7 -5.71 4.94 -1.01
N ILE A 8 -6.14 6.04 -1.63
CA ILE A 8 -6.81 7.16 -0.97
C ILE A 8 -8.12 7.42 -1.73
N PRO A 9 -9.24 6.82 -1.28
CA PRO A 9 -10.53 6.88 -1.98
C PRO A 9 -11.00 8.32 -2.22
N GLU A 10 -10.79 9.22 -1.26
CA GLU A 10 -11.19 10.62 -1.35
C GLU A 10 -10.41 11.42 -2.39
N LEU A 11 -9.32 10.87 -2.94
CA LEU A 11 -8.53 11.44 -4.03
C LEU A 11 -8.66 10.68 -5.35
N ASP A 12 -9.43 9.58 -5.39
CA ASP A 12 -9.44 8.63 -6.50
C ASP A 12 -8.03 8.16 -6.86
N LEU A 13 -7.18 7.99 -5.83
CA LEU A 13 -5.78 7.64 -5.97
C LEU A 13 -5.58 6.16 -5.64
N GLU A 14 -4.97 5.44 -6.57
CA GLU A 14 -4.54 4.06 -6.40
C GLU A 14 -3.13 3.89 -6.96
N LEU A 15 -2.24 3.33 -6.16
CA LEU A 15 -0.87 3.00 -6.51
C LEU A 15 -0.67 1.50 -6.31
N ALA A 16 -0.27 0.81 -7.36
CA ALA A 16 0.04 -0.62 -7.29
C ALA A 16 1.32 -0.88 -6.49
N GLY A 17 1.47 -2.11 -5.99
CA GLY A 17 2.72 -2.59 -5.41
C GLY A 17 3.92 -2.32 -6.33
N GLY A 18 5.07 -2.02 -5.74
CA GLY A 18 6.34 -1.77 -6.43
C GLY A 18 6.52 -0.33 -6.94
N THR A 19 5.47 0.51 -6.93
CA THR A 19 5.54 1.89 -7.45
C THR A 19 6.40 2.83 -6.61
N LEU A 20 6.33 2.71 -5.29
CA LEU A 20 7.08 3.55 -4.33
C LEU A 20 8.30 2.82 -3.74
N GLY A 21 8.35 1.50 -3.89
CA GLY A 21 9.33 0.63 -3.24
C GLY A 21 9.14 0.53 -1.71
N GLY A 22 9.99 -0.27 -1.08
CA GLY A 22 10.01 -0.51 0.35
C GLY A 22 10.63 0.67 1.07
N MET A 23 9.88 1.25 1.99
CA MET A 23 10.36 2.37 2.79
C MET A 23 9.80 2.34 4.21
N VAL A 24 10.54 2.96 5.13
CA VAL A 24 10.07 3.26 6.49
C VAL A 24 9.82 4.76 6.56
N THR A 25 8.59 5.14 6.84
CA THR A 25 8.15 6.54 6.80
C THR A 25 6.96 6.77 7.73
N THR A 26 6.52 8.01 7.86
CA THR A 26 5.26 8.39 8.51
C THR A 26 4.15 8.50 7.47
N VAL A 27 2.89 8.56 7.91
CA VAL A 27 1.73 8.78 7.04
C VAL A 27 1.89 10.07 6.21
N GLU A 28 2.30 11.16 6.85
CA GLU A 28 2.59 12.43 6.18
C GLU A 28 3.74 12.31 5.16
N GLY A 29 4.81 11.60 5.55
CA GLY A 29 5.97 11.37 4.68
C GLY A 29 5.60 10.56 3.44
N LEU A 30 4.77 9.53 3.58
CA LEU A 30 4.25 8.72 2.48
C LEU A 30 3.47 9.59 1.48
N VAL A 31 2.48 10.36 1.97
CA VAL A 31 1.66 11.24 1.10
C VAL A 31 2.51 12.31 0.42
N THR A 32 3.49 12.87 1.12
CA THR A 32 4.44 13.83 0.54
C THR A 32 5.26 13.20 -0.57
N GLN A 33 5.77 11.99 -0.36
CA GLN A 33 6.56 11.30 -1.38
C GLN A 33 5.70 10.92 -2.60
N ILE A 34 4.44 10.54 -2.39
CA ILE A 34 3.47 10.31 -3.48
C ILE A 34 3.32 11.58 -4.30
N LYS A 35 3.08 12.73 -3.65
CA LYS A 35 2.96 14.05 -4.30
C LYS A 35 4.17 14.35 -5.18
N GLU A 36 5.37 14.18 -4.62
CA GLU A 36 6.62 14.47 -5.33
C GLU A 36 6.85 13.52 -6.50
N SER A 37 6.59 12.22 -6.32
CA SER A 37 6.75 11.20 -7.36
C SER A 37 5.82 11.47 -8.53
N LEU A 38 4.56 11.76 -8.23
CA LEU A 38 3.55 12.17 -9.21
C LEU A 38 3.93 13.49 -9.91
N ALA A 39 4.44 14.48 -9.18
CA ALA A 39 4.93 15.72 -9.74
C ALA A 39 6.15 15.54 -10.67
N ARG A 40 7.05 14.60 -10.37
CA ARG A 40 8.19 14.27 -11.25
C ARG A 40 7.74 13.63 -12.56
N VAL A 41 6.83 12.66 -12.49
CA VAL A 41 6.30 11.96 -13.68
C VAL A 41 5.55 12.94 -14.60
N HIS A 42 4.68 13.77 -14.02
CA HIS A 42 3.85 14.68 -14.80
C HIS A 42 4.51 16.03 -15.10
N GLY A 43 5.50 16.47 -14.32
CA GLY A 43 6.23 17.72 -14.51
C GLY A 43 6.95 17.83 -15.85
N PHE A 44 7.36 16.70 -16.44
CA PHE A 44 7.92 16.65 -17.80
C PHE A 44 6.89 16.47 -18.91
N SER A 45 5.68 15.97 -18.60
CA SER A 45 4.62 15.72 -19.59
C SER A 45 3.82 16.98 -19.99
N PHE A 46 3.93 18.08 -19.23
CA PHE A 46 3.28 19.35 -19.54
C PHE A 46 4.00 20.17 -20.62
N GLY A 47 4.16 19.60 -21.81
CA GLY A 47 4.44 20.38 -23.01
C GLY A 47 3.29 21.33 -23.35
N ASP A 48 3.58 22.32 -24.19
CA ASP A 48 2.61 23.31 -24.70
C ASP A 48 1.38 22.67 -25.40
N SER A 49 1.57 21.46 -25.92
CA SER A 49 0.62 20.71 -26.74
C SER A 49 -0.41 19.91 -25.93
N LEU A 50 -0.32 19.90 -24.60
CA LEU A 50 -1.32 19.22 -23.77
C LEU A 50 -2.62 20.02 -23.68
N ASP A 51 -3.73 19.28 -23.83
CA ASP A 51 -5.09 19.76 -23.65
C ASP A 51 -5.29 20.46 -22.29
N GLU A 52 -5.85 21.67 -22.31
CA GLU A 52 -6.01 22.53 -21.13
C GLU A 52 -6.87 21.85 -20.05
N SER A 53 -7.79 20.97 -20.45
CA SER A 53 -8.61 20.19 -19.51
C SER A 53 -7.76 19.27 -18.62
N LYS A 54 -6.71 18.64 -19.17
CA LYS A 54 -5.82 17.75 -18.42
C LYS A 54 -4.95 18.54 -17.45
N LYS A 55 -4.48 19.72 -17.84
CA LYS A 55 -3.73 20.64 -16.97
C LYS A 55 -4.57 21.07 -15.76
N ASN A 56 -5.84 21.40 -16.00
CA ASN A 56 -6.76 21.80 -14.92
C ASN A 56 -7.05 20.65 -13.96
N LYS A 57 -7.33 19.43 -14.47
CA LYS A 57 -7.51 18.24 -13.61
C LYS A 57 -6.29 17.95 -12.75
N TRP A 58 -5.09 18.11 -13.31
CA TRP A 58 -3.86 17.92 -12.54
C TRP A 58 -3.68 18.96 -11.43
N ARG A 59 -3.95 20.23 -11.74
CA ARG A 59 -3.89 21.31 -10.75
C ARG A 59 -4.90 21.10 -9.62
N GLU A 60 -6.11 20.65 -9.97
CA GLU A 60 -7.15 20.29 -9.01
C GLU A 60 -6.74 19.12 -8.12
N PHE A 61 -6.20 18.04 -8.71
CA PHE A 61 -5.66 16.91 -7.97
C PHE A 61 -4.56 17.34 -6.98
N GLY A 62 -3.59 18.14 -7.43
CA GLY A 62 -2.53 18.66 -6.55
C GLY A 62 -3.06 19.56 -5.43
N SER A 63 -4.13 20.31 -5.68
CA SER A 63 -4.81 21.09 -4.65
C SER A 63 -5.51 20.20 -3.62
N ARG A 64 -6.26 19.17 -4.06
CA ARG A 64 -6.90 18.20 -3.16
C ARG A 64 -5.87 17.47 -2.29
N LEU A 65 -4.74 17.06 -2.86
CA LEU A 65 -3.66 16.39 -2.12
C LEU A 65 -3.02 17.33 -1.08
N THR A 66 -2.93 18.63 -1.37
CA THR A 66 -2.43 19.62 -0.41
C THR A 66 -3.42 19.85 0.74
N LYS A 67 -4.73 19.85 0.47
CA LYS A 67 -5.78 19.95 1.51
C LYS A 67 -5.80 18.74 2.44
N LEU A 68 -5.51 17.56 1.89
CA LEU A 68 -5.38 16.34 2.67
C LEU A 68 -4.22 16.45 3.66
N LEU A 69 -3.06 16.95 3.20
CA LEU A 69 -1.90 17.20 4.07
C LEU A 69 -2.13 18.29 5.13
N SER A 70 -3.01 19.27 4.88
CA SER A 70 -3.37 20.29 5.88
C SER A 70 -4.40 19.79 6.90
N LEU A 71 -4.89 18.55 6.77
CA LEU A 71 -5.90 17.95 7.63
C LEU A 71 -7.18 18.81 7.75
N GLU A 72 -7.52 19.53 6.68
CA GLU A 72 -8.75 20.32 6.61
C GLU A 72 -10.01 19.43 6.63
N GLU A 73 -9.91 18.24 6.07
CA GLU A 73 -10.98 17.24 6.00
C GLU A 73 -10.43 15.85 6.39
N PRO A 74 -11.23 15.00 7.07
CA PRO A 74 -10.84 13.62 7.34
C PRO A 74 -10.77 12.81 6.05
N TRP A 75 -9.83 11.87 6.00
CA TRP A 75 -9.55 11.05 4.81
C TRP A 75 -9.03 9.68 5.24
N THR A 76 -9.03 8.74 4.29
CA THR A 76 -8.70 7.34 4.56
C THR A 76 -7.42 6.94 3.81
N LEU A 77 -6.47 6.35 4.53
CA LEU A 77 -5.33 5.65 3.95
C LEU A 77 -5.59 4.15 4.00
N ILE A 78 -5.57 3.50 2.84
CA ILE A 78 -5.64 2.04 2.75
C ILE A 78 -4.28 1.55 2.26
N LEU A 79 -3.65 0.68 3.05
CA LEU A 79 -2.43 -0.02 2.71
C LEU A 79 -2.77 -1.50 2.54
N ASP A 80 -2.66 -1.99 1.32
CA ASP A 80 -3.07 -3.35 0.93
C ASP A 80 -1.82 -4.14 0.54
N ASP A 81 -1.47 -5.18 1.30
CA ASP A 81 -0.22 -5.92 1.12
C ASP A 81 -0.42 -7.43 1.25
N GLU A 82 -0.38 -8.10 0.11
CA GLU A 82 -0.61 -9.53 -0.04
C GLU A 82 0.41 -10.40 0.71
N LEU A 83 1.60 -9.87 0.98
CA LEU A 83 2.63 -10.58 1.73
C LEU A 83 2.66 -10.22 3.22
N ALA A 84 1.74 -9.37 3.69
CA ALA A 84 1.67 -8.91 5.07
C ALA A 84 3.00 -8.36 5.63
N ASN A 85 3.83 -7.75 4.76
CA ASN A 85 5.14 -7.20 5.09
C ASN A 85 5.10 -5.69 5.36
N SER A 86 3.90 -5.18 5.67
CA SER A 86 3.65 -3.76 5.91
C SER A 86 3.13 -3.56 7.32
N PHE A 87 3.49 -2.41 7.90
CA PHE A 87 3.18 -2.08 9.28
C PHE A 87 2.85 -0.61 9.43
N ILE A 88 1.77 -0.32 10.16
CA ILE A 88 1.38 1.01 10.61
C ILE A 88 1.39 0.99 12.13
N SER A 89 2.15 1.90 12.76
CA SER A 89 2.16 2.01 14.22
C SER A 89 0.82 2.58 14.70
N PRO A 90 0.15 1.94 15.67
CA PRO A 90 -0.97 2.57 16.36
C PRO A 90 -0.50 3.81 17.12
N VAL A 91 -1.43 4.72 17.39
CA VAL A 91 -1.18 5.93 18.19
C VAL A 91 -1.31 5.64 19.69
N THR A 92 -2.02 4.58 20.05
CA THR A 92 -2.24 4.09 21.43
C THR A 92 -1.30 2.95 21.79
N ASP A 93 -1.19 2.65 23.10
CA ASP A 93 -0.35 1.55 23.61
C ASP A 93 -0.91 0.16 23.22
N ASP A 94 -2.23 -0.01 23.24
CA ASP A 94 -2.92 -1.20 22.73
C ASP A 94 -3.67 -0.81 21.44
N ILE A 95 -3.48 -1.59 20.37
CA ILE A 95 -4.15 -1.40 19.08
C ILE A 95 -5.69 -1.43 19.21
N LYS A 96 -6.23 -2.13 20.21
CA LYS A 96 -7.68 -2.18 20.46
C LYS A 96 -8.29 -0.84 20.85
N ASP A 97 -7.46 0.05 21.38
CA ASP A 97 -7.86 1.39 21.79
C ASP A 97 -7.71 2.42 20.65
N ASP A 98 -7.08 2.04 19.53
CA ASP A 98 -6.96 2.89 18.34
C ASP A 98 -8.19 2.75 17.45
N HIS A 99 -9.11 3.72 17.53
CA HIS A 99 -10.32 3.75 16.70
C HIS A 99 -10.09 4.29 15.29
N GLN A 100 -8.87 4.76 14.96
CA GLN A 100 -8.53 5.33 13.65
C GLN A 100 -7.78 4.33 12.77
N LEU A 101 -7.27 3.24 13.36
CA LEU A 101 -6.58 2.16 12.66
C LEU A 101 -7.44 0.90 12.62
N THR A 102 -7.69 0.37 11.42
CA THR A 102 -8.34 -0.94 11.23
C THR A 102 -7.37 -1.88 10.53
N TYR A 103 -7.34 -3.14 10.98
CA TYR A 103 -6.50 -4.19 10.41
C TYR A 103 -7.37 -5.36 9.98
N GLU A 104 -7.14 -5.86 8.77
CA GLU A 104 -7.85 -7.00 8.19
C GLU A 104 -6.83 -7.95 7.55
N GLU A 105 -6.91 -9.23 7.92
CA GLU A 105 -6.18 -10.31 7.24
C GLU A 105 -7.14 -11.00 6.28
N TYR A 106 -6.65 -11.30 5.08
CA TYR A 106 -7.42 -11.99 4.06
C TYR A 106 -6.61 -13.12 3.44
N GLU A 107 -7.32 -14.11 2.91
CA GLU A 107 -6.71 -15.17 2.10
C GLU A 107 -6.47 -14.63 0.69
N ARG A 108 -5.21 -14.69 0.23
CA ARG A 108 -4.83 -14.29 -1.13
C ARG A 108 -5.66 -15.05 -2.17
N SER A 109 -6.09 -14.35 -3.22
CA SER A 109 -6.72 -14.98 -4.38
C SER A 109 -5.72 -15.85 -5.14
N TRP A 110 -6.25 -16.70 -6.03
CA TRP A 110 -5.41 -17.54 -6.89
C TRP A 110 -4.50 -16.71 -7.80
N GLU A 111 -5.02 -15.61 -8.33
CA GLU A 111 -4.27 -14.66 -9.17
C GLU A 111 -3.15 -13.96 -8.38
N GLN A 112 -3.42 -13.56 -7.14
CA GLN A 112 -2.39 -12.97 -6.27
C GLN A 112 -1.26 -13.98 -5.99
N ASN A 113 -1.61 -15.24 -5.72
CA ASN A 113 -0.61 -16.30 -5.57
C ASN A 113 0.16 -16.56 -6.88
N GLU A 114 -0.49 -16.44 -8.04
CA GLU A 114 0.17 -16.59 -9.34
C GLU A 114 1.19 -15.47 -9.58
N GLU A 115 0.80 -14.21 -9.33
CA GLU A 115 1.68 -13.05 -9.45
C GLU A 115 2.90 -13.14 -8.52
N LEU A 116 2.71 -13.72 -7.34
CA LEU A 116 3.77 -13.97 -6.37
C LEU A 116 4.59 -15.26 -6.66
N GLY A 117 4.21 -16.04 -7.67
CA GLY A 117 4.88 -17.30 -8.04
C GLY A 117 4.72 -18.43 -7.02
N LEU A 118 3.62 -18.41 -6.25
CA LEU A 118 3.36 -19.33 -5.15
C LEU A 118 2.55 -20.56 -5.56
N ASN A 119 1.82 -20.51 -6.68
CA ASN A 119 0.97 -21.64 -7.10
C ASN A 119 1.76 -22.90 -7.46
N ASP A 120 2.99 -22.74 -7.98
CA ASP A 120 3.83 -23.83 -8.45
C ASP A 120 4.93 -24.23 -7.44
N ILE A 121 4.90 -23.70 -6.21
CA ILE A 121 5.93 -23.98 -5.22
C ILE A 121 5.82 -25.42 -4.70
N ASP A 122 6.88 -26.20 -4.84
CA ASP A 122 6.94 -27.56 -4.27
C ASP A 122 7.21 -27.47 -2.76
N THR A 123 6.16 -27.62 -1.95
CA THR A 123 6.25 -27.60 -0.48
C THR A 123 6.56 -28.96 0.13
N SER A 124 6.68 -30.04 -0.66
CA SER A 124 6.77 -31.42 -0.15
C SER A 124 7.89 -31.64 0.86
N SER A 125 9.03 -30.96 0.67
CA SER A 125 10.17 -31.03 1.59
C SER A 125 9.89 -30.32 2.93
N ALA A 126 9.15 -29.21 2.90
CA ALA A 126 8.74 -28.49 4.11
C ALA A 126 7.66 -29.27 4.86
N ASP A 127 6.68 -29.82 4.14
CA ASP A 127 5.59 -30.61 4.70
C ASP A 127 6.14 -31.84 5.45
N ALA A 128 7.09 -32.56 4.84
CA ALA A 128 7.77 -33.68 5.48
C ALA A 128 8.53 -33.28 6.76
N ALA A 129 9.12 -32.07 6.79
CA ALA A 129 9.80 -31.57 7.97
C ALA A 129 8.80 -31.23 9.10
N TYR A 130 7.67 -30.57 8.79
CA TYR A 130 6.66 -30.22 9.79
C TYR A 130 5.98 -31.45 10.38
N GLU A 131 5.60 -32.43 9.55
CA GLU A 131 5.03 -33.70 10.01
C GLU A 131 5.98 -34.44 10.96
N SER A 132 7.29 -34.44 10.68
CA SER A 132 8.29 -35.08 11.54
C SER A 132 8.39 -34.42 12.94
N THR A 133 8.19 -33.10 13.01
CA THR A 133 8.25 -32.34 14.26
C THR A 133 6.99 -32.46 15.11
N GLU A 134 5.81 -32.58 14.50
CA GLU A 134 4.56 -32.85 15.24
C GLU A 134 4.56 -34.25 15.84
N THR A 135 5.04 -35.24 15.07
CA THR A 135 5.16 -36.63 15.55
C THR A 135 6.10 -36.73 16.76
N THR A 136 7.16 -35.90 16.80
CA THR A 136 8.10 -35.83 17.92
C THR A 136 7.53 -35.13 19.15
N LYS A 137 6.59 -34.17 18.99
CA LYS A 137 5.94 -33.48 20.13
C LYS A 137 4.83 -34.29 20.80
N LEU A 138 4.28 -35.29 20.10
CA LEU A 138 3.21 -36.17 20.59
C LEU A 138 3.71 -37.43 21.30
N THR A 139 5.04 -37.64 21.38
CA THR A 139 5.68 -38.80 22.03
C THR A 139 6.45 -38.37 23.26
#